data_AF-A0A3D8MW43-F1
#
_entry.id   AF-A0A3D8MW43-F1
#
_cell.length_a   1.000
_cell.length_b   1.000
_cell.length_c   1.000
_cell.angle_alpha   90.00
_cell.angle_beta   90.00
_cell.angle_gamma   90.00
#
_symmetry.space_group_name_H-M   'P 1'
#
loop_
_entity.id
_entity.type
_entity.pdbx_description
1 polymer ?
#
loop_
_entity_poly.entity_id
_entity_poly.type
_entity_poly.pdbx_seq_one_letter_code
_entity_poly.pdbx_strand_id
1 'polypeptide(L)'
;MSHDPRHTPLAQTPTEHAYAYRRGYSYFTVAPDTHSHMRCKVCDADCFAERNVRAPRGMAESVAHHNGLLSEANLRPFDRFTCPNAEHPWHKEAQALAIERDTLHSPGLRTIVQTDLDNLLREHTKSI
;
A
#
# COMPACT_ATOMS: atom_id res chain seq x y z
N MET A 1 -26.51 -41.72 17.44
CA MET A 1 -26.45 -40.52 16.58
C MET A 1 -25.69 -39.48 17.37
N SER A 2 -24.37 -39.43 17.19
CA SER A 2 -23.47 -38.60 17.99
C SER A 2 -23.30 -37.25 17.32
N HIS A 3 -23.69 -36.18 18.00
CA HIS A 3 -23.51 -34.80 17.55
C HIS A 3 -22.02 -34.41 17.65
N ASP A 4 -21.41 -34.03 16.52
CA ASP A 4 -20.04 -33.50 16.43
C ASP A 4 -20.04 -32.01 16.85
N PRO A 5 -19.30 -31.59 17.89
CA PRO A 5 -19.33 -30.24 18.42
C PRO A 5 -18.26 -29.32 17.79
N ARG A 6 -18.06 -29.38 16.47
CA ARG A 6 -17.03 -28.58 15.79
C ARG A 6 -17.56 -27.75 14.63
N HIS A 7 -18.49 -26.85 14.94
CA HIS A 7 -18.71 -25.67 14.11
C HIS A 7 -19.02 -24.46 15.00
N THR A 8 -17.97 -23.93 15.63
CA THR A 8 -17.96 -22.50 15.98
C THR A 8 -17.70 -21.74 14.68
N PRO A 9 -18.59 -20.87 14.20
CA PRO A 9 -18.24 -19.95 13.14
C PRO A 9 -17.13 -19.08 13.68
N LEU A 10 -15.94 -19.13 13.08
CA LEU A 10 -14.91 -18.14 13.35
C LEU A 10 -15.54 -16.78 13.03
N ALA A 11 -15.81 -16.00 14.07
CA ALA A 11 -16.19 -14.61 13.94
C ALA A 11 -15.13 -13.96 13.04
N GLN A 12 -15.52 -13.63 11.82
CA GLN A 12 -14.69 -12.88 10.90
C GLN A 12 -14.55 -11.50 11.52
N THR A 13 -13.47 -11.30 12.29
CA THR A 13 -13.03 -9.97 12.66
C THR A 13 -12.82 -9.22 11.35
N PRO A 14 -13.50 -8.07 11.12
CA PRO A 14 -13.19 -7.24 9.98
C PRO A 14 -11.70 -6.95 10.05
N THR A 15 -10.98 -7.30 9.00
CA THR A 15 -9.55 -7.01 8.89
C THR A 15 -9.41 -5.50 8.69
N GLU A 16 -9.44 -4.73 9.79
CA GLU A 16 -9.15 -3.28 9.80
C GLU A 16 -7.71 -2.96 9.32
N HIS A 17 -6.89 -3.99 9.09
CA HIS A 17 -5.65 -3.93 8.33
C HIS A 17 -5.87 -3.94 6.81
N ALA A 18 -6.85 -3.20 6.30
CA ALA A 18 -6.90 -2.88 4.88
C ALA A 18 -5.67 -2.02 4.55
N TYR A 19 -4.63 -2.70 4.04
CA TYR A 19 -3.32 -2.23 3.61
C TYR A 19 -3.20 -0.70 3.42
N ALA A 20 -2.73 -0.02 4.47
CA ALA A 20 -2.33 1.39 4.40
C ALA A 20 -1.40 1.65 3.20
N TYR A 21 -0.55 0.66 2.91
CA TYR A 21 0.41 0.69 1.84
C TYR A 21 -0.09 -0.08 0.62
N ARG A 22 -0.29 0.63 -0.49
CA ARG A 22 -0.55 0.01 -1.79
C ARG A 22 0.59 0.29 -2.74
N ARG A 23 1.18 -0.79 -3.24
CA ARG A 23 2.29 -0.73 -4.18
C ARG A 23 1.89 0.04 -5.43
N GLY A 24 2.69 1.03 -5.80
CA GLY A 24 2.47 1.90 -6.94
C GLY A 24 1.61 3.14 -6.66
N TYR A 25 1.05 3.28 -5.45
CA TYR A 25 0.26 4.46 -5.04
C TYR A 25 0.92 5.18 -3.86
N SER A 26 1.04 4.50 -2.72
CA SER A 26 1.57 5.01 -1.44
C SER A 26 2.87 4.33 -1.01
N TYR A 27 3.28 3.30 -1.75
CA TYR A 27 4.46 2.49 -1.49
C TYR A 27 5.15 2.09 -2.79
N PHE A 28 6.47 2.18 -2.85
CA PHE A 28 7.26 1.86 -4.03
C PHE A 28 8.52 1.07 -3.66
N THR A 29 8.89 0.14 -4.52
CA THR A 29 10.16 -0.58 -4.46
C THR A 29 10.86 -0.48 -5.79
N VAL A 30 12.10 0.00 -5.79
CA VAL A 30 12.92 0.23 -6.99
C VAL A 30 14.33 -0.33 -6.78
N ALA A 31 15.08 -0.51 -7.85
CA ALA A 31 16.49 -0.90 -7.73
C ALA A 31 17.27 0.19 -6.96
N PRO A 32 18.32 -0.18 -6.20
CA PRO A 32 19.10 0.78 -5.42
C PRO A 32 19.62 1.94 -6.26
N ASP A 33 19.62 3.14 -5.68
CA ASP A 33 20.20 4.36 -6.24
C ASP A 33 19.60 4.83 -7.58
N THR A 34 18.46 4.25 -8.00
CA THR A 34 17.78 4.66 -9.26
C THR A 34 17.01 5.98 -9.13
N HIS A 35 16.56 6.33 -7.92
CA HIS A 35 15.77 7.52 -7.66
C HIS A 35 16.25 8.21 -6.38
N SER A 36 16.50 9.53 -6.42
CA SER A 36 16.87 10.29 -5.21
C SER A 36 15.66 10.62 -4.33
N HIS A 37 14.47 10.77 -4.92
CA HIS A 37 13.21 11.05 -4.24
C HIS A 37 12.04 10.44 -5.00
N MET A 38 10.91 10.24 -4.31
CA MET A 38 9.63 9.85 -4.91
C MET A 38 8.50 10.57 -4.18
N ARG A 39 7.44 10.91 -4.91
CA ARG A 39 6.22 11.52 -4.36
C ARG A 39 5.07 10.52 -4.37
N CYS A 40 4.20 10.60 -3.37
CA CYS A 40 3.00 9.78 -3.29
C CYS A 40 2.08 10.08 -4.47
N LYS A 41 1.58 9.05 -5.18
CA LYS A 41 0.65 9.26 -6.31
C LYS A 41 -0.79 9.58 -5.87
N VAL A 42 -1.05 9.61 -4.56
CA VAL A 42 -2.34 9.94 -3.98
C VAL A 42 -2.35 11.39 -3.49
N CYS A 43 -1.47 11.74 -2.55
CA CYS A 43 -1.47 13.05 -1.88
C CYS A 43 -0.30 13.96 -2.24
N ASP A 44 0.58 13.53 -3.16
CA ASP A 44 1.76 14.29 -3.62
C ASP A 44 2.80 14.61 -2.53
N ALA A 45 2.67 14.05 -1.31
CA ALA A 45 3.67 14.20 -0.26
C ALA A 45 5.00 13.50 -0.63
N ASP A 46 6.12 14.07 -0.18
CA ASP A 46 7.43 13.44 -0.31
C ASP A 46 7.50 12.15 0.52
N CYS A 47 7.86 11.05 -0.13
CA CYS A 47 7.96 9.75 0.51
C CYS A 47 9.25 9.64 1.34
N PHE A 48 9.17 8.95 2.48
CA PHE A 48 10.34 8.50 3.22
C PHE A 48 11.09 7.45 2.41
N ALA A 49 12.41 7.62 2.28
CA ALA A 49 13.28 6.73 1.54
C ALA A 49 14.08 5.84 2.50
N GLU A 50 13.92 4.53 2.40
CA GLU A 50 14.78 3.53 3.01
C GLU A 50 15.69 2.96 1.92
N ARG A 51 17.01 3.05 2.11
CA ARG A 51 18.01 2.67 1.10
C ARG A 51 18.58 1.29 1.35
N ASN A 52 18.90 0.58 0.26
CA ASN A 52 19.59 -0.71 0.30
C ASN A 52 18.92 -1.76 1.21
N VAL A 53 17.60 -1.74 1.28
CA VAL A 53 16.79 -2.68 2.07
C VAL A 53 16.98 -4.10 1.56
N ARG A 54 17.27 -5.03 2.48
CA ARG A 54 17.35 -6.47 2.23
C ARG A 54 16.19 -7.17 2.92
N ALA A 55 15.07 -7.26 2.21
CA ALA A 55 13.88 -7.93 2.70
C ALA A 55 13.22 -8.77 1.59
N PRO A 56 12.47 -9.83 1.94
CA PRO A 56 11.73 -10.60 0.96
C PRO A 56 10.75 -9.75 0.15
N ARG A 57 10.74 -9.92 -1.17
CA ARG A 57 9.81 -9.24 -2.09
C ARG A 57 8.74 -10.20 -2.59
N GLY A 58 7.63 -10.23 -1.86
CA GLY A 58 6.47 -11.04 -2.22
C GLY A 58 6.55 -12.46 -1.68
N MET A 59 5.48 -13.21 -1.93
CA MET A 59 5.18 -14.43 -1.18
C MET A 59 6.25 -15.53 -1.30
N ALA A 60 6.81 -15.74 -2.50
CA ALA A 60 7.81 -16.79 -2.72
C ALA A 60 9.11 -16.54 -1.93
N GLU A 61 9.66 -15.32 -2.00
CA GLU A 61 10.85 -14.95 -1.22
C GLU A 61 10.54 -14.99 0.28
N SER A 62 9.34 -14.55 0.71
CA SER A 62 8.94 -14.57 2.13
C SER A 62 8.88 -16.00 2.69
N VAL A 63 8.29 -16.94 1.94
CA VAL A 63 8.20 -18.35 2.34
C VAL A 63 9.59 -18.98 2.38
N ALA A 64 10.43 -18.73 1.36
CA ALA A 64 11.80 -19.25 1.33
C ALA A 64 12.62 -18.71 2.51
N HIS A 65 12.47 -17.42 2.84
CA HIS A 65 13.14 -16.81 3.99
C HIS A 65 12.66 -17.39 5.32
N HIS A 66 11.34 -17.52 5.49
CA HIS A 66 10.76 -18.10 6.72
C HIS A 66 11.18 -19.55 6.94
N ASN A 67 11.32 -20.34 5.88
CA ASN A 67 11.76 -21.73 5.93
C ASN A 67 13.30 -21.89 5.97
N GLY A 68 14.07 -20.81 6.10
CA GLY A 68 15.53 -20.85 6.17
C GLY A 68 16.23 -21.20 4.85
N LEU A 69 15.50 -21.27 3.74
CA LEU A 69 16.04 -21.55 2.39
C LEU A 69 16.64 -20.29 1.74
N LEU A 70 16.37 -19.11 2.30
CA LEU A 70 16.84 -17.83 1.80
C LEU A 70 17.29 -16.96 2.98
N SER A 71 18.57 -16.63 3.05
CA SER A 71 19.10 -15.71 4.06
C SER A 71 19.09 -14.25 3.57
N GLU A 72 19.23 -13.31 4.48
CA GLU A 72 19.30 -11.87 4.18
C GLU A 72 20.44 -11.51 3.21
N ALA A 73 21.57 -12.22 3.29
CA ALA A 73 22.71 -12.03 2.39
C ALA A 73 22.35 -12.33 0.92
N ASN A 74 21.43 -13.27 0.69
CA ASN A 74 20.98 -13.69 -0.64
C ASN A 74 19.84 -12.81 -1.20
N LEU A 75 19.24 -11.96 -0.36
CA LEU A 75 18.21 -11.03 -0.82
C LEU A 75 18.85 -9.90 -1.64
N ARG A 76 18.38 -9.74 -2.87
CA ARG A 76 18.79 -8.59 -3.70
C ARG A 76 18.37 -7.30 -3.00
N PRO A 77 19.27 -6.32 -2.79
CA PRO A 77 18.91 -5.05 -2.18
C PRO A 77 17.95 -4.24 -3.07
N PHE A 78 17.17 -3.37 -2.45
CA PHE A 78 16.28 -2.43 -3.14
C PHE A 78 16.07 -1.17 -2.29
N ASP A 79 15.64 -0.10 -2.93
CA ASP A 79 15.18 1.09 -2.21
C ASP A 79 13.67 1.05 -2.06
N ARG A 80 13.21 1.48 -0.89
CA ARG A 80 11.79 1.53 -0.54
C ARG A 80 11.39 2.98 -0.30
N PHE A 81 10.27 3.38 -0.89
CA PHE A 81 9.67 4.69 -0.70
C PHE A 81 8.26 4.55 -0.16
N THR A 82 7.99 5.23 0.95
CA THR A 82 6.74 5.09 1.69
C THR A 82 6.12 6.46 1.96
N CYS A 83 4.86 6.64 1.60
CA CYS A 83 4.14 7.89 1.87
C CYS A 83 3.99 8.10 3.39
N PRO A 84 4.32 9.29 3.93
CA PRO A 84 4.16 9.59 5.35
C PRO A 84 2.71 9.52 5.83
N ASN A 85 1.77 9.78 4.92
CA ASN A 85 0.36 9.86 5.22
C ASN A 85 -0.37 8.51 5.07
N ALA A 86 0.31 7.45 4.62
CA ALA A 86 -0.33 6.21 4.17
C ALA A 86 -1.27 5.57 5.21
N GLU A 87 -0.95 5.69 6.49
CA GLU A 87 -1.72 5.07 7.57
C GLU A 87 -2.92 5.91 8.02
N HIS A 88 -2.98 7.18 7.61
CA HIS A 88 -4.11 8.04 7.97
C HIS A 88 -5.41 7.55 7.30
N PRO A 89 -6.55 7.55 8.01
CA PRO A 89 -7.83 7.12 7.44
C PRO A 89 -8.22 7.89 6.16
N TRP A 90 -8.05 9.22 6.15
CA TRP A 90 -8.32 10.04 4.97
C TRP A 90 -7.46 9.65 3.77
N HIS A 91 -6.22 9.20 4.01
CA HIS A 91 -5.32 8.80 2.94
C HIS A 91 -5.74 7.43 2.37
N LYS A 92 -6.25 6.53 3.21
CA LYS A 92 -6.80 5.25 2.73
C LYS A 92 -8.01 5.47 1.82
N GLU A 93 -8.86 6.41 2.18
CA GLU A 93 -10.01 6.83 1.36
C GLU A 93 -9.54 7.50 0.06
N ALA A 94 -8.63 8.47 0.14
CA ALA A 94 -8.04 9.11 -1.03
C ALA A 94 -7.36 8.08 -1.95
N GLN A 95 -6.70 7.08 -1.37
CA GLN A 95 -6.11 5.98 -2.12
C GLN A 95 -7.20 5.15 -2.83
N ALA A 96 -8.32 4.84 -2.18
CA ALA A 96 -9.43 4.14 -2.82
C ALA A 96 -9.97 4.93 -4.03
N LEU A 97 -10.20 6.23 -3.87
CA LEU A 97 -10.64 7.13 -4.95
C LEU A 97 -9.63 7.18 -6.12
N ALA A 98 -8.34 7.29 -5.82
CA ALA A 98 -7.29 7.30 -6.84
C ALA A 98 -7.27 5.98 -7.65
N ILE A 99 -7.48 4.85 -6.98
CA ILE A 99 -7.55 3.53 -7.62
C ILE A 99 -8.80 3.43 -8.49
N GLU A 100 -9.95 3.81 -7.97
CA GLU A 100 -11.21 3.79 -8.70
C GLU A 100 -11.11 4.62 -9.97
N ARG A 101 -10.65 5.87 -9.86
CA ARG A 101 -10.37 6.76 -11.00
C ARG A 101 -9.50 6.09 -12.06
N ASP A 102 -8.44 5.39 -11.65
CA ASP A 102 -7.49 4.76 -12.59
C ASP A 102 -8.07 3.49 -13.24
N THR A 103 -9.08 2.87 -12.62
CA THR A 103 -9.76 1.68 -13.15
C THR A 103 -10.97 2.00 -14.03
N LEU A 104 -11.57 3.19 -13.88
CA LEU A 104 -12.74 3.60 -14.64
C LEU A 104 -12.39 3.87 -16.11
N HIS A 105 -13.19 3.34 -17.03
CA HIS A 105 -13.06 3.62 -18.47
C HIS A 105 -13.86 4.85 -18.93
N SER A 106 -14.92 5.22 -18.20
CA SER A 106 -15.77 6.36 -18.52
C SER A 106 -15.12 7.69 -18.13
N PRO A 107 -14.86 8.62 -19.08
CA PRO A 107 -14.27 9.92 -18.77
C PRO A 107 -15.12 10.76 -17.80
N GLY A 108 -16.45 10.66 -17.90
CA GLY A 108 -17.37 11.39 -17.03
C GLY A 108 -17.25 10.93 -15.57
N LEU A 109 -17.28 9.61 -15.34
CA LEU A 109 -17.12 9.06 -13.99
C LEU A 109 -15.74 9.34 -13.42
N ARG A 110 -14.68 9.25 -14.23
CA ARG A 110 -13.33 9.63 -13.81
C ARG A 110 -13.24 11.07 -13.31
N THR A 111 -13.94 11.99 -13.95
CA THR A 111 -13.95 13.41 -13.56
C THR A 111 -14.65 13.62 -12.21
N ILE A 112 -15.75 12.91 -11.98
CA ILE A 112 -16.47 12.96 -10.69
C ILE A 112 -15.57 12.43 -9.57
N VAL A 113 -14.99 11.24 -9.74
CA VAL A 113 -14.09 10.63 -8.73
C VAL A 113 -12.84 11.50 -8.50
N GLN A 114 -12.28 12.11 -9.55
CA GLN A 114 -11.17 13.05 -9.39
C GLN A 114 -11.57 14.28 -8.57
N THR A 115 -12.78 14.81 -8.78
CA THR A 115 -13.29 15.96 -8.01
C THR A 115 -13.42 15.61 -6.53
N ASP A 116 -13.95 14.43 -6.21
CA ASP A 116 -14.07 13.95 -4.84
C ASP A 116 -12.70 13.76 -4.18
N LEU A 117 -11.74 13.18 -4.93
CA LEU A 117 -10.35 13.06 -4.48
C LEU A 117 -9.73 14.42 -4.20
N ASP A 118 -9.87 15.39 -5.09
CA ASP A 118 -9.32 16.74 -4.93
C ASP A 118 -9.92 17.47 -3.73
N ASN A 119 -11.22 17.27 -3.47
CA ASN A 119 -11.90 17.83 -2.30
C ASN A 119 -11.32 17.24 -1.01
N LEU A 120 -11.24 15.92 -0.92
CA LEU A 120 -10.69 15.22 0.24
C LEU A 120 -9.22 15.63 0.49
N LEU A 121 -8.40 15.66 -0.55
CA LEU A 121 -7.00 16.07 -0.41
C LEU A 121 -6.90 17.53 0.04
N ARG A 122 -7.74 18.42 -0.46
CA ARG A 122 -7.72 19.85 -0.08
C ARG A 122 -8.04 20.04 1.41
N GLU A 123 -8.91 19.23 1.99
CA GLU A 123 -9.26 19.28 3.42
C GLU A 123 -8.11 18.84 4.33
N HIS A 124 -7.24 17.95 3.85
CA HIS A 124 -6.22 17.31 4.67
C HIS A 124 -4.78 17.74 4.36
N THR A 125 -4.51 18.27 3.17
CA THR A 125 -3.16 18.66 2.74
C THR A 125 -2.92 20.18 2.74
N LYS A 126 -3.98 21.00 2.88
CA LYS A 126 -3.82 22.45 3.06
C LYS A 126 -3.66 22.82 4.54
N SER A 127 -2.40 22.77 4.99
CA SER A 127 -1.86 23.66 6.03
C SER A 127 -0.33 23.67 5.92
N ILE A 128 0.21 24.24 4.84
CA ILE A 128 1.54 24.87 4.78
C ILE A 128 1.44 26.05 3.81
#